data_AF-A0AAU5FLZ7-F1
#
_entry.id   AF-A0AAU5FLZ7-F1
#
_cell.length_a   1.000
_cell.length_b   1.000
_cell.length_c   1.000
_cell.angle_alpha   90.00
_cell.angle_beta   90.00
_cell.angle_gamma   90.00
#
_symmetry.space_group_name_H-M   'P 1'
#
loop_
_entity.id
_entity.type
_entity.pdbx_description
1 polymer ?
#
loop_
_entity_poly.entity_id
_entity_poly.type
_entity_poly.pdbx_seq_one_letter_code
_entity_poly.pdbx_strand_id
1 'polypeptide(L)'
;MRTQLIGKIDLDRARLAEDLERSLGINFAEPYDEFVCGRPWKSAMLMTPGGGEGSVLSQFDPAVPADFTSDGAKLPYVQELIRKHFVTEHITFARLVALTNSVLVPHCDYVELADDRSKSRIAHRVHIVLATGEDAMFNESDAVYRMKEGEVWFIDVTRPHSAGVVGETRRVHLLVDVADVPAVDDLFSFGPELSGGIPDANLCDRPELGATEREDLHGLGRVIDEENIMEVLGLVIRKHYRTDGGPDFVWSTMREIARLSDDERIVKRVTDLYRHTNLQRIEK
;
A
#
# COMPACT_ATOMS: atom_id res chain seq x y z
N MET A 1 -8.67 -0.16 -13.74
CA MET A 1 -7.42 -0.44 -14.51
C MET A 1 -6.62 -1.49 -13.77
N ARG A 2 -5.61 -2.11 -14.41
CA ARG A 2 -4.62 -2.97 -13.71
C ARG A 2 -3.47 -2.11 -13.21
N THR A 3 -2.76 -2.57 -12.18
CA THR A 3 -1.53 -1.90 -11.70
C THR A 3 -0.54 -1.71 -12.85
N GLN A 4 -0.05 -0.48 -13.00
CA GLN A 4 0.86 -0.11 -14.08
C GLN A 4 1.62 1.18 -13.78
N LEU A 5 2.79 1.33 -14.41
CA LEU A 5 3.50 2.59 -14.49
C LEU A 5 2.75 3.53 -15.44
N ILE A 6 2.46 4.74 -14.96
CA ILE A 6 1.81 5.83 -15.72
C ILE A 6 2.85 6.71 -16.40
N GLY A 7 3.99 6.91 -15.77
CA GLY A 7 5.04 7.78 -16.30
C GLY A 7 6.08 8.11 -15.26
N LYS A 8 6.96 9.05 -15.59
CA LYS A 8 8.02 9.54 -14.72
C LYS A 8 8.01 11.04 -14.68
N ILE A 9 8.25 11.59 -13.49
CA ILE A 9 8.39 13.02 -13.26
C ILE A 9 9.76 13.30 -12.66
N ASP A 10 10.34 14.44 -13.03
CA ASP A 10 11.59 14.89 -12.45
C ASP A 10 11.36 15.47 -11.06
N LEU A 11 12.11 14.94 -10.08
CA LEU A 11 12.10 15.42 -8.70
C LEU A 11 13.30 16.33 -8.46
N ASP A 12 13.04 17.55 -8.03
CA ASP A 12 14.04 18.45 -7.47
C ASP A 12 14.47 17.88 -6.12
N ARG A 13 15.62 17.20 -6.12
CA ARG A 13 16.14 16.49 -4.94
C ARG A 13 16.36 17.40 -3.74
N ALA A 14 16.78 18.65 -3.95
CA ALA A 14 17.06 19.57 -2.85
C ALA A 14 15.75 20.01 -2.18
N ARG A 15 14.77 20.45 -2.98
CA ARG A 15 13.46 20.88 -2.48
C ARG A 15 12.67 19.72 -1.88
N LEU A 16 12.78 18.53 -2.46
CA LEU A 16 12.16 17.33 -1.91
C LEU A 16 12.78 16.92 -0.58
N ALA A 17 14.11 17.00 -0.43
CA ALA A 17 14.77 16.70 0.83
C ALA A 17 14.28 17.64 1.96
N GLU A 18 14.07 18.93 1.68
CA GLU A 18 13.47 19.85 2.66
C GLU A 18 12.07 19.43 3.10
N ASP A 19 11.21 19.04 2.15
CA ASP A 19 9.85 18.59 2.47
C ASP A 19 9.84 17.23 3.20
N LEU A 20 10.73 16.31 2.84
CA LEU A 20 10.88 15.04 3.53
C LEU A 20 11.37 15.25 4.98
N GLU A 21 12.26 16.22 5.22
CA GLU A 21 12.68 16.60 6.57
C GLU A 21 11.55 17.25 7.36
N ARG A 22 10.83 18.22 6.75
CA ARG A 22 9.63 18.84 7.36
C ARG A 22 8.58 17.79 7.72
N SER A 23 8.43 16.75 6.88
CA SER A 23 7.46 15.68 7.13
C SER A 23 7.71 14.94 8.44
N LEU A 24 8.93 14.93 8.98
CA LEU A 24 9.22 14.29 10.28
C LEU A 24 8.47 14.95 11.45
N GLY A 25 8.09 16.22 11.31
CA GLY A 25 7.29 16.96 12.30
C GLY A 25 5.78 16.92 12.05
N ILE A 26 5.29 16.19 11.03
CA ILE A 26 3.86 16.03 10.76
C ILE A 26 3.27 14.96 11.69
N ASN A 27 2.04 15.16 12.14
CA ASN A 27 1.32 14.17 12.94
C ASN A 27 0.72 13.09 12.03
N PHE A 28 1.48 12.01 11.83
CA PHE A 28 0.96 10.85 11.09
C PHE A 28 -0.06 10.08 11.92
N ALA A 29 -1.20 9.79 11.31
CA ALA A 29 -2.09 8.76 11.80
C ALA A 29 -1.50 7.38 11.48
N GLU A 30 -1.83 6.41 12.32
CA GLU A 30 -1.48 4.99 12.16
C GLU A 30 -2.77 4.18 12.00
N PRO A 31 -3.60 4.45 10.97
CA PRO A 31 -4.82 3.70 10.77
C PRO A 31 -4.47 2.28 10.29
N TYR A 32 -5.43 1.37 10.40
CA TYR A 32 -5.33 0.03 9.84
C TYR A 32 -4.20 -0.81 10.46
N ASP A 33 -3.99 -0.69 11.77
CA ASP A 33 -2.98 -1.44 12.52
C ASP A 33 -3.15 -2.96 12.36
N GLU A 34 -4.38 -3.43 12.11
CA GLU A 34 -4.71 -4.82 11.82
C GLU A 34 -4.08 -5.37 10.53
N PHE A 35 -3.57 -4.51 9.64
CA PHE A 35 -2.90 -4.89 8.40
C PHE A 35 -1.37 -4.80 8.48
N VAL A 36 -0.79 -4.48 9.64
CA VAL A 36 0.63 -4.14 9.77
C VAL A 36 1.40 -5.23 10.52
N CYS A 37 2.52 -5.67 9.94
CA CYS A 37 3.48 -6.57 10.57
C CYS A 37 4.86 -5.87 10.73
N GLY A 38 5.10 -5.26 11.90
CA GLY A 38 6.34 -4.55 12.22
C GLY A 38 6.06 -3.15 12.74
N ARG A 39 6.86 -2.16 12.32
CA ARG A 39 6.60 -0.76 12.69
C ARG A 39 5.31 -0.23 12.05
N PRO A 40 4.66 0.77 12.65
CA PRO A 40 3.42 1.32 12.12
C PRO A 40 3.53 1.81 10.67
N TRP A 41 2.49 1.55 9.89
CA TRP A 41 2.25 2.24 8.63
C TRP A 41 1.70 3.63 8.94
N LYS A 42 2.35 4.67 8.42
CA LYS A 42 2.08 6.05 8.78
C LYS A 42 1.45 6.79 7.60
N SER A 43 0.32 7.43 7.83
CA SER A 43 -0.36 8.27 6.82
C SER A 43 -0.73 9.64 7.36
N ALA A 44 -0.44 10.69 6.59
CA ALA A 44 -0.87 12.05 6.87
C ALA A 44 -1.70 12.59 5.71
N MET A 45 -2.88 13.14 6.00
CA MET A 45 -3.73 13.76 4.99
C MET A 45 -3.11 15.09 4.57
N LEU A 46 -2.79 15.23 3.29
CA LEU A 46 -2.30 16.47 2.70
C LEU A 46 -3.41 17.25 2.01
N MET A 47 -4.37 16.55 1.41
CA MET A 47 -5.60 17.14 0.87
C MET A 47 -6.81 16.33 1.27
N THR A 48 -7.88 17.02 1.61
CA THR A 48 -9.21 16.50 1.98
C THR A 48 -10.28 17.44 1.44
N PRO A 49 -11.54 17.00 1.32
CA PRO A 49 -12.65 17.91 0.99
C PRO A 49 -12.67 19.14 1.90
N GLY A 50 -12.52 20.32 1.29
CA GLY A 50 -12.47 21.62 1.96
C GLY A 50 -11.22 21.88 2.81
N GLY A 51 -10.18 21.06 2.72
CA GLY A 51 -8.96 21.18 3.53
C GLY A 51 -9.17 20.85 5.02
N GLY A 52 -10.24 20.12 5.35
CA GLY A 52 -10.57 19.73 6.71
C GLY A 52 -9.56 18.72 7.30
N GLU A 53 -9.29 18.84 8.59
CA GLU A 53 -8.45 17.88 9.31
C GLU A 53 -9.18 16.54 9.51
N GLY A 54 -8.44 15.43 9.49
CA GLY A 54 -9.02 14.10 9.66
C GLY A 54 -8.15 12.97 9.11
N SER A 55 -8.78 11.83 8.83
CA SER A 55 -8.14 10.66 8.22
C SER A 55 -8.94 10.17 7.02
N VAL A 56 -8.42 9.16 6.32
CA VAL A 56 -9.13 8.51 5.21
C VAL A 56 -10.47 7.85 5.64
N LEU A 57 -10.64 7.58 6.94
CA LEU A 57 -11.88 7.03 7.51
C LEU A 57 -12.91 8.12 7.86
N SER A 58 -12.53 9.40 7.78
CA SER A 58 -13.43 10.50 8.10
C SER A 58 -14.55 10.64 7.07
N GLN A 59 -15.77 10.90 7.55
CA GLN A 59 -16.92 11.20 6.71
C GLN A 59 -16.82 12.65 6.25
N PHE A 60 -16.42 12.84 5.00
CA PHE A 60 -16.39 14.16 4.36
C PHE A 60 -17.50 14.23 3.31
N ASP A 61 -18.01 15.43 3.08
CA ASP A 61 -18.97 15.68 2.00
C ASP A 61 -18.28 15.51 0.62
N PRO A 62 -18.70 14.53 -0.21
CA PRO A 62 -18.09 14.31 -1.51
C PRO A 62 -18.38 15.44 -2.51
N ALA A 63 -19.33 16.33 -2.25
CA ALA A 63 -19.62 17.48 -3.11
C ALA A 63 -18.63 18.65 -2.90
N VAL A 64 -17.84 18.63 -1.82
CA VAL A 64 -16.86 19.67 -1.52
C VAL A 64 -15.52 19.31 -2.20
N PRO A 65 -14.96 20.20 -3.05
CA PRO A 65 -13.65 19.97 -3.67
C PRO A 65 -12.54 19.79 -2.63
N ALA A 66 -11.54 18.97 -2.95
CA ALA A 66 -10.37 18.82 -2.08
C ALA A 66 -9.50 20.08 -2.05
N ASP A 67 -8.99 20.42 -0.88
CA ASP A 67 -8.00 21.48 -0.69
C ASP A 67 -6.93 21.01 0.32
N PHE A 68 -5.83 21.75 0.44
CA PHE A 68 -4.74 21.41 1.33
C PHE A 68 -5.13 21.55 2.79
N THR A 69 -4.75 20.54 3.58
CA THR A 69 -4.83 20.58 5.05
C THR A 69 -3.72 21.44 5.63
N SER A 70 -3.74 21.67 6.95
CA SER A 70 -2.64 22.37 7.62
C SER A 70 -1.30 21.62 7.52
N ASP A 71 -1.32 20.29 7.45
CA ASP A 71 -0.14 19.46 7.21
C ASP A 71 0.31 19.52 5.74
N GLY A 72 -0.63 19.49 4.79
CA GLY A 72 -0.35 19.74 3.37
C GLY A 72 0.33 21.10 3.13
N ALA A 73 -0.11 22.13 3.85
CA ALA A 73 0.45 23.47 3.79
C ALA A 73 1.95 23.54 4.15
N LYS A 74 2.47 22.59 4.96
CA LYS A 74 3.86 22.54 5.42
C LYS A 74 4.83 21.98 4.36
N LEU A 75 4.33 21.38 3.28
CA LEU A 75 5.12 20.70 2.25
C LEU A 75 5.01 21.41 0.89
N PRO A 76 5.63 22.60 0.72
CA PRO A 76 5.45 23.41 -0.48
C PRO A 76 5.89 22.75 -1.78
N TYR A 77 6.92 21.91 -1.77
CA TYR A 77 7.33 21.19 -2.98
C TYR A 77 6.36 20.06 -3.31
N VAL A 78 5.86 19.32 -2.31
CA VAL A 78 4.81 18.31 -2.53
C VAL A 78 3.52 18.95 -3.05
N GLN A 79 3.13 20.13 -2.56
CA GLN A 79 2.00 20.89 -3.12
C GLN A 79 2.22 21.25 -4.60
N GLU A 80 3.44 21.69 -4.95
CA GLU A 80 3.80 21.99 -6.32
C GLU A 80 3.68 20.74 -7.20
N LEU A 81 4.18 19.59 -6.75
CA LEU A 81 4.05 18.32 -7.48
C LEU A 81 2.59 17.99 -7.77
N ILE A 82 1.71 18.12 -6.76
CA ILE A 82 0.28 17.87 -6.94
C ILE A 82 -0.32 18.83 -7.97
N ARG A 83 -0.14 20.14 -7.81
CA ARG A 83 -0.71 21.16 -8.71
C ARG A 83 -0.15 21.07 -10.13
N LYS A 84 1.11 20.66 -10.29
CA LYS A 84 1.80 20.59 -11.57
C LYS A 84 1.42 19.35 -12.38
N HIS A 85 1.15 18.22 -11.70
CA HIS A 85 1.03 16.92 -12.37
C HIS A 85 -0.39 16.36 -12.36
N PHE A 86 -1.29 16.84 -11.50
CA PHE A 86 -2.68 16.40 -11.45
C PHE A 86 -3.65 17.52 -11.82
N VAL A 87 -4.78 17.11 -12.38
CA VAL A 87 -5.98 17.94 -12.50
C VAL A 87 -6.67 17.94 -11.13
N THR A 88 -6.44 18.99 -10.34
CA THR A 88 -6.77 18.99 -8.90
C THR A 88 -8.27 18.91 -8.60
N GLU A 89 -9.13 19.31 -9.54
CA GLU A 89 -10.60 19.18 -9.41
C GLU A 89 -11.09 17.73 -9.32
N HIS A 90 -10.28 16.76 -9.75
CA HIS A 90 -10.60 15.33 -9.66
C HIS A 90 -9.99 14.65 -8.43
N ILE A 91 -9.16 15.34 -7.65
CA ILE A 91 -8.58 14.80 -6.43
C ILE A 91 -9.64 14.73 -5.34
N THR A 92 -9.83 13.54 -4.77
CA THR A 92 -10.69 13.34 -3.60
C THR A 92 -9.87 13.40 -2.33
N PHE A 93 -8.66 12.82 -2.35
CA PHE A 93 -7.70 12.90 -1.26
C PHE A 93 -6.26 12.88 -1.78
N ALA A 94 -5.36 13.52 -1.03
CA ALA A 94 -3.92 13.32 -1.18
C ALA A 94 -3.30 13.03 0.18
N ARG A 95 -2.37 12.07 0.24
CA ARG A 95 -1.80 11.54 1.48
C ARG A 95 -0.31 11.33 1.34
N LEU A 96 0.44 11.71 2.37
CA LEU A 96 1.81 11.27 2.51
C LEU A 96 1.82 9.96 3.30
N VAL A 97 2.42 8.92 2.72
CA VAL A 97 2.52 7.61 3.35
C VAL A 97 3.98 7.26 3.57
N ALA A 98 4.32 6.91 4.81
CA ALA A 98 5.64 6.48 5.22
C ALA A 98 5.61 5.05 5.77
N LEU A 99 6.62 4.27 5.38
CA LEU A 99 6.83 2.89 5.85
C LEU A 99 8.33 2.66 6.11
N THR A 100 8.65 1.93 7.18
CA THR A 100 10.03 1.58 7.54
C THR A 100 10.03 0.28 8.33
N ASN A 101 10.89 -0.69 7.99
CA ASN A 101 10.97 -1.99 8.65
C ASN A 101 9.61 -2.62 9.01
N SER A 102 8.75 -2.72 8.00
CA SER A 102 7.37 -3.16 8.18
C SER A 102 6.85 -3.71 6.87
N VAL A 103 5.96 -4.69 6.96
CA VAL A 103 5.27 -5.27 5.81
C VAL A 103 3.77 -5.23 6.06
N LEU A 104 3.01 -4.92 5.03
CA LEU A 104 1.55 -4.98 5.09
C LEU A 104 1.08 -6.40 4.79
N VAL A 105 0.02 -6.83 5.44
CA VAL A 105 -0.69 -8.08 5.11
C VAL A 105 -1.23 -7.98 3.67
N PRO A 106 -1.03 -8.98 2.79
CA PRO A 106 -1.64 -8.97 1.46
C PRO A 106 -3.18 -8.88 1.54
N HIS A 107 -3.75 -7.81 0.99
CA HIS A 107 -5.17 -7.47 1.13
C HIS A 107 -5.75 -6.92 -0.15
N CYS A 108 -7.07 -6.81 -0.19
CA CYS A 108 -7.83 -6.05 -1.17
C CYS A 108 -8.49 -4.86 -0.45
N ASP A 109 -8.38 -3.67 -1.03
CA ASP A 109 -9.14 -2.53 -0.55
C ASP A 109 -10.61 -2.64 -0.95
N TYR A 110 -11.46 -1.89 -0.24
CA TYR A 110 -12.89 -1.72 -0.53
C TYR A 110 -13.72 -3.00 -0.46
N VAL A 111 -13.22 -4.06 0.19
CA VAL A 111 -13.99 -5.29 0.44
C VAL A 111 -15.23 -5.03 1.30
N GLU A 112 -15.21 -3.98 2.14
CA GLU A 112 -16.37 -3.47 2.87
C GLU A 112 -17.42 -2.77 1.99
N LEU A 113 -17.05 -2.36 0.77
CA LEU A 113 -17.91 -1.70 -0.19
C LEU A 113 -18.32 -2.65 -1.33
N ALA A 114 -18.01 -3.94 -1.23
CA ALA A 114 -18.26 -4.92 -2.28
C ALA A 114 -19.75 -4.99 -2.68
N ASP A 115 -20.65 -4.87 -1.70
CA ASP A 115 -22.11 -4.92 -1.90
C ASP A 115 -22.68 -3.61 -2.49
N ASP A 116 -21.96 -2.50 -2.37
CA ASP A 116 -22.40 -1.20 -2.87
C ASP A 116 -21.21 -0.31 -3.27
N ARG A 117 -20.68 -0.59 -4.46
CA ARG A 117 -19.56 0.17 -5.05
C ARG A 117 -19.90 1.64 -5.31
N SER A 118 -21.18 2.03 -5.34
CA SER A 118 -21.58 3.43 -5.49
C SER A 118 -21.15 4.30 -4.31
N LYS A 119 -20.85 3.68 -3.16
CA LYS A 119 -20.27 4.33 -1.98
C LYS A 119 -18.76 4.52 -2.08
N SER A 120 -18.10 3.94 -3.09
CA SER A 120 -16.67 4.17 -3.28
C SER A 120 -16.43 5.61 -3.67
N ARG A 121 -15.72 6.32 -2.79
CA ARG A 121 -15.31 7.72 -3.01
C ARG A 121 -14.04 7.84 -3.85
N ILE A 122 -13.42 6.71 -4.16
CA ILE A 122 -12.11 6.61 -4.80
C ILE A 122 -12.26 5.65 -5.97
N ALA A 123 -12.06 6.15 -7.19
CA ALA A 123 -12.09 5.32 -8.38
C ALA A 123 -10.67 4.84 -8.74
N HIS A 124 -9.69 5.73 -8.57
CA HIS A 124 -8.30 5.45 -8.92
C HIS A 124 -7.36 5.86 -7.78
N ARG A 125 -6.37 5.02 -7.48
CA ARG A 125 -5.27 5.35 -6.56
C ARG A 125 -3.97 5.45 -7.33
N VAL A 126 -3.34 6.63 -7.23
CA VAL A 126 -2.07 6.94 -7.88
C VAL A 126 -0.99 7.14 -6.83
N HIS A 127 0.18 6.58 -7.04
CA HIS A 127 1.35 6.75 -6.20
C HIS A 127 2.41 7.57 -6.95
N ILE A 128 2.98 8.59 -6.30
CA ILE A 128 4.26 9.18 -6.68
C ILE A 128 5.31 8.72 -5.67
N VAL A 129 6.39 8.13 -6.17
CA VAL A 129 7.50 7.66 -5.33
C VAL A 129 8.41 8.84 -4.98
N LEU A 130 8.42 9.24 -3.72
CA LEU A 130 9.22 10.37 -3.25
C LEU A 130 10.57 9.94 -2.66
N ALA A 131 10.58 8.85 -1.90
CA ALA A 131 11.78 8.23 -1.35
C ALA A 131 11.58 6.73 -1.25
N THR A 132 12.56 5.95 -1.66
CA THR A 132 12.49 4.48 -1.70
C THR A 132 13.89 3.87 -1.66
N GLY A 133 13.98 2.54 -1.63
CA GLY A 133 15.25 1.81 -1.64
C GLY A 133 15.06 0.38 -2.16
N GLU A 134 16.17 -0.35 -2.32
CA GLU A 134 16.16 -1.74 -2.80
C GLU A 134 15.44 -2.71 -1.83
N ASP A 135 15.30 -2.32 -0.58
CA ASP A 135 14.56 -3.06 0.45
C ASP A 135 13.07 -2.68 0.51
N ALA A 136 12.62 -1.69 -0.27
CA ALA A 136 11.23 -1.27 -0.37
C ALA A 136 10.58 -1.91 -1.61
N MET A 137 9.60 -2.78 -1.38
CA MET A 137 8.95 -3.59 -2.41
C MET A 137 7.44 -3.52 -2.29
N PHE A 138 6.78 -3.85 -3.39
CA PHE A 138 5.35 -4.07 -3.49
C PHE A 138 5.11 -5.45 -4.06
N ASN A 139 3.93 -5.99 -3.81
CA ASN A 139 3.44 -7.10 -4.60
C ASN A 139 1.99 -6.85 -5.05
N GLU A 140 1.67 -7.38 -6.22
CA GLU A 140 0.30 -7.58 -6.68
C GLU A 140 0.16 -9.05 -7.07
N SER A 141 -0.72 -9.76 -6.37
CA SER A 141 -0.79 -11.22 -6.44
C SER A 141 0.62 -11.81 -6.15
N ASP A 142 1.17 -12.60 -7.06
CA ASP A 142 2.49 -13.23 -6.89
C ASP A 142 3.66 -12.40 -7.44
N ALA A 143 3.37 -11.33 -8.19
CA ALA A 143 4.40 -10.47 -8.77
C ALA A 143 4.92 -9.50 -7.71
N VAL A 144 6.23 -9.55 -7.45
CA VAL A 144 6.93 -8.61 -6.57
C VAL A 144 7.69 -7.61 -7.43
N TYR A 145 7.59 -6.34 -7.11
CA TYR A 145 8.19 -5.27 -7.89
C TYR A 145 8.63 -4.09 -7.02
N ARG A 146 9.50 -3.24 -7.58
CA ARG A 146 9.98 -2.00 -6.96
C ARG A 146 9.52 -0.81 -7.78
N MET A 147 9.00 0.20 -7.09
CA MET A 147 8.77 1.51 -7.67
C MET A 147 9.98 2.40 -7.38
N LYS A 148 10.46 3.14 -8.37
CA LYS A 148 11.66 3.99 -8.29
C LYS A 148 11.29 5.46 -8.09
N GLU A 149 12.17 6.25 -7.49
CA GLU A 149 11.96 7.70 -7.27
C GLU A 149 11.50 8.39 -8.56
N GLY A 150 10.47 9.24 -8.47
CA GLY A 150 9.91 9.98 -9.59
C GLY A 150 8.94 9.17 -10.46
N GLU A 151 8.80 7.86 -10.27
CA GLU A 151 7.78 7.08 -10.96
C GLU A 151 6.37 7.41 -10.44
N VAL A 152 5.42 7.47 -11.36
CA VAL A 152 3.99 7.66 -11.10
C VAL A 152 3.27 6.36 -11.45
N TRP A 153 2.55 5.77 -10.49
CA TRP A 153 1.97 4.44 -10.62
C TRP A 153 0.47 4.47 -10.35
N PHE A 154 -0.31 3.79 -11.19
CA PHE A 154 -1.68 3.41 -10.84
C PHE A 154 -1.63 2.07 -10.10
N ILE A 155 -2.36 1.94 -8.99
CA ILE A 155 -2.47 0.70 -8.23
C ILE A 155 -3.90 0.18 -8.28
N ASP A 156 -4.07 -1.04 -8.77
CA ASP A 156 -5.33 -1.77 -8.68
C ASP A 156 -5.50 -2.33 -7.27
N VAL A 157 -5.98 -1.47 -6.37
CA VAL A 157 -6.18 -1.83 -4.98
C VAL A 157 -7.29 -2.87 -4.76
N THR A 158 -8.07 -3.19 -5.80
CA THR A 158 -9.13 -4.23 -5.73
C THR A 158 -8.60 -5.64 -5.88
N ARG A 159 -7.31 -5.78 -6.23
CA ARG A 159 -6.60 -7.06 -6.31
C ARG A 159 -5.74 -7.25 -5.06
N PRO A 160 -5.42 -8.50 -4.68
CA PRO A 160 -4.53 -8.76 -3.56
C PRO A 160 -3.19 -8.07 -3.76
N HIS A 161 -2.86 -7.14 -2.86
CA HIS A 161 -1.64 -6.37 -2.93
C HIS A 161 -1.07 -6.13 -1.53
N SER A 162 0.22 -5.83 -1.46
CA SER A 162 0.89 -5.38 -0.25
C SER A 162 2.09 -4.49 -0.59
N ALA A 163 2.60 -3.81 0.43
CA ALA A 163 3.84 -3.07 0.38
C ALA A 163 4.68 -3.42 1.61
N GLY A 164 6.00 -3.42 1.45
CA GLY A 164 6.91 -3.79 2.52
C GLY A 164 8.25 -3.07 2.41
N VAL A 165 8.84 -2.79 3.55
CA VAL A 165 10.25 -2.43 3.69
C VAL A 165 10.90 -3.50 4.55
N VAL A 166 11.76 -4.32 3.94
CA VAL A 166 12.44 -5.45 4.62
C VAL A 166 13.79 -5.07 5.24
N GLY A 167 14.12 -3.77 5.23
CA GLY A 167 15.27 -3.16 5.90
C GLY A 167 14.87 -1.86 6.61
N GLU A 168 15.79 -0.91 6.68
CA GLU A 168 15.63 0.33 7.46
C GLU A 168 15.35 1.57 6.60
N THR A 169 15.18 1.42 5.29
CA THR A 169 14.87 2.58 4.42
C THR A 169 13.55 3.22 4.82
N ARG A 170 13.56 4.55 5.01
CA ARG A 170 12.33 5.31 5.13
C ARG A 170 11.70 5.51 3.75
N ARG A 171 10.83 4.58 3.38
CA ARG A 171 10.03 4.68 2.15
C ARG A 171 8.94 5.74 2.34
N VAL A 172 8.85 6.70 1.43
CA VAL A 172 7.81 7.74 1.42
C VAL A 172 7.18 7.86 0.04
N HIS A 173 5.86 7.73 -0.03
CA HIS A 173 5.09 7.94 -1.26
C HIS A 173 4.01 9.00 -1.03
N LEU A 174 3.75 9.79 -2.06
CA LEU A 174 2.53 10.58 -2.16
C LEU A 174 1.46 9.70 -2.82
N LEU A 175 0.38 9.43 -2.09
CA LEU A 175 -0.82 8.79 -2.60
C LEU A 175 -1.82 9.86 -3.00
N VAL A 176 -2.35 9.80 -4.21
CA VAL A 176 -3.43 10.66 -4.69
C VAL A 176 -4.58 9.76 -5.08
N ASP A 177 -5.67 9.88 -4.32
CA ASP A 177 -6.93 9.24 -4.62
C ASP A 177 -7.79 10.20 -5.44
N VAL A 178 -8.33 9.73 -6.55
CA VAL A 178 -9.08 10.56 -7.50
C VAL A 178 -10.44 9.96 -7.83
N ALA A 179 -11.37 10.84 -8.19
CA ALA A 179 -12.70 10.49 -8.66
C ALA A 179 -12.63 9.79 -10.02
N ASP A 180 -13.75 9.17 -10.41
CA ASP A 180 -13.84 8.55 -11.73
C ASP A 180 -13.97 9.63 -12.81
N VAL A 181 -13.22 9.45 -13.90
CA VAL A 181 -13.21 10.37 -15.05
C VAL A 181 -13.29 9.55 -16.34
N PRO A 182 -13.80 10.14 -17.45
CA PRO A 182 -13.97 9.41 -18.71
C PRO A 182 -12.67 8.83 -19.28
N ALA A 183 -11.56 9.56 -19.20
CA ALA A 183 -10.24 9.10 -19.64
C ALA A 183 -9.16 9.35 -18.58
N VAL A 184 -8.21 8.42 -18.47
CA VAL A 184 -7.08 8.52 -17.52
C VAL A 184 -6.25 9.77 -17.73
N ASP A 185 -6.10 10.20 -18.98
CA ASP A 185 -5.38 11.42 -19.35
C ASP A 185 -6.03 12.66 -18.72
N ASP A 186 -7.33 12.63 -18.43
CA ASP A 186 -8.04 13.73 -17.77
C ASP A 186 -7.62 13.90 -16.29
N LEU A 187 -6.93 12.91 -15.71
CA LEU A 187 -6.41 13.01 -14.33
C LEU A 187 -5.11 13.81 -14.22
N PHE A 188 -4.38 13.95 -15.32
CA PHE A 188 -3.00 14.41 -15.31
C PHE A 188 -2.77 15.67 -16.16
N SER A 189 -1.87 16.51 -15.68
CA SER A 189 -1.42 17.71 -16.41
C SER A 189 -0.16 17.45 -17.26
N PHE A 190 0.28 16.19 -17.32
CA PHE A 190 1.35 15.69 -18.20
C PHE A 190 0.81 14.57 -19.07
N GLY A 191 1.45 14.27 -20.20
CA GLY A 191 1.05 13.14 -21.05
C GLY A 191 1.45 11.80 -20.42
N PRO A 192 0.51 10.99 -19.92
CA PRO A 192 0.84 9.69 -19.34
C PRO A 192 1.28 8.71 -20.43
N GLU A 193 2.29 7.90 -20.12
CA GLU A 193 2.78 6.78 -20.92
C GLU A 193 2.45 5.47 -20.20
N LEU A 194 1.21 5.01 -20.39
CA LEU A 194 0.71 3.82 -19.72
C LEU A 194 1.46 2.57 -20.21
N SER A 195 2.16 1.92 -19.28
CA SER A 195 2.91 0.69 -19.57
C SER A 195 2.04 -0.55 -19.83
N GLY A 196 0.75 -0.51 -19.49
CA GLY A 196 -0.18 -1.63 -19.67
C GLY A 196 -0.08 -2.74 -18.62
N GLY A 197 0.86 -2.63 -17.69
CA GLY A 197 1.11 -3.59 -16.60
C GLY A 197 2.33 -3.21 -15.78
N ILE A 198 2.79 -4.10 -14.90
CA ILE A 198 4.05 -3.91 -14.18
C ILE A 198 5.21 -4.14 -15.17
N PRO A 199 6.10 -3.14 -15.43
CA PRO A 199 7.20 -3.32 -16.36
C PRO A 199 8.24 -4.33 -15.86
N ASP A 200 8.85 -5.10 -16.77
CA ASP A 200 9.89 -6.09 -16.43
C ASP A 200 11.07 -5.47 -15.66
N ALA A 201 11.44 -4.24 -16.00
CA ALA A 201 12.52 -3.50 -15.35
C ALA A 201 12.24 -3.10 -13.88
N ASN A 202 11.01 -3.32 -13.41
CA ASN A 202 10.57 -3.09 -12.04
C ASN A 202 10.31 -4.41 -11.29
N LEU A 203 10.16 -5.54 -11.99
CA LEU A 203 9.98 -6.85 -11.37
C LEU A 203 11.24 -7.24 -10.59
N CYS A 204 11.03 -7.78 -9.39
CA CYS A 204 12.10 -8.34 -8.58
C CYS A 204 12.44 -9.75 -9.04
N ASP A 205 13.70 -10.00 -9.36
CA ASP A 205 14.22 -11.35 -9.47
C ASP A 205 14.27 -11.99 -8.07
N ARG A 206 13.57 -13.12 -7.91
CA ARG A 206 13.48 -13.85 -6.64
C ARG A 206 13.81 -15.31 -6.91
N PRO A 207 14.80 -15.90 -6.20
CA PRO A 207 15.06 -17.32 -6.32
C PRO A 207 13.85 -18.14 -5.84
N GLU A 208 13.65 -19.30 -6.46
CA GLU A 208 12.63 -20.26 -6.04
C GLU A 208 12.84 -20.69 -4.57
N LEU A 209 11.74 -20.85 -3.85
CA LEU A 209 11.76 -21.37 -2.49
C LEU A 209 12.06 -22.88 -2.48
N GLY A 210 13.17 -23.27 -1.86
CA GLY A 210 13.56 -24.68 -1.75
C GLY A 210 12.62 -25.50 -0.86
N ALA A 211 12.60 -26.82 -1.08
CA ALA A 211 11.75 -27.74 -0.31
C ALA A 211 12.05 -27.69 1.20
N THR A 212 13.34 -27.69 1.59
CA THR A 212 13.75 -27.57 3.00
C THR A 212 13.31 -26.26 3.62
N GLU A 213 13.46 -25.13 2.92
CA GLU A 213 13.01 -23.84 3.44
C GLU A 213 11.49 -23.78 3.63
N ARG A 214 10.74 -24.44 2.73
CA ARG A 214 9.29 -24.58 2.86
C ARG A 214 8.92 -25.42 4.08
N GLU A 215 9.59 -26.54 4.31
CA GLU A 215 9.42 -27.37 5.51
C GLU A 215 9.76 -26.59 6.79
N ASP A 216 10.80 -25.78 6.78
CA ASP A 216 11.20 -24.93 7.91
C ASP A 216 10.11 -23.88 8.23
N LEU A 217 9.54 -23.23 7.22
CA LEU A 217 8.40 -22.32 7.41
C LEU A 217 7.18 -23.04 8.00
N HIS A 218 6.86 -24.23 7.49
CA HIS A 218 5.77 -25.04 8.03
C HIS A 218 6.03 -25.46 9.49
N GLY A 219 7.31 -25.62 9.87
CA GLY A 219 7.75 -25.85 11.24
C GLY A 219 7.29 -24.80 12.24
N LEU A 220 6.97 -23.57 11.80
CA LEU A 220 6.39 -22.52 12.63
C LEU A 220 5.04 -22.93 13.23
N GLY A 221 4.35 -23.93 12.66
CA GLY A 221 3.13 -24.50 13.24
C GLY A 221 3.33 -25.03 14.67
N ARG A 222 4.55 -25.40 15.06
CA ARG A 222 4.85 -25.89 16.42
C ARG A 222 4.90 -24.80 17.49
N VAL A 223 5.00 -23.53 17.08
CA VAL A 223 5.20 -22.39 17.99
C VAL A 223 4.17 -21.30 17.80
N ILE A 224 3.36 -21.35 16.73
CA ILE A 224 2.30 -20.37 16.50
C ILE A 224 1.24 -20.45 17.60
N ASP A 225 0.80 -19.30 18.08
CA ASP A 225 -0.29 -19.15 19.05
C ASP A 225 -1.08 -17.85 18.78
N GLU A 226 -2.05 -17.54 19.64
CA GLU A 226 -2.89 -16.35 19.50
C GLU A 226 -2.11 -15.04 19.71
N GLU A 227 -0.97 -15.10 20.41
CA GLU A 227 -0.15 -13.94 20.77
C GLU A 227 0.87 -13.60 19.67
N ASN A 228 1.33 -14.60 18.89
CA ASN A 228 2.41 -14.43 17.91
C ASN A 228 2.01 -14.62 16.44
N ILE A 229 0.72 -14.80 16.16
CA ILE A 229 0.21 -15.05 14.79
C ILE A 229 0.60 -13.97 13.78
N MET A 230 0.65 -12.70 14.20
CA MET A 230 0.99 -11.57 13.32
C MET A 230 2.49 -11.50 13.05
N GLU A 231 3.33 -11.92 14.00
CA GLU A 231 4.77 -12.09 13.85
C GLU A 231 5.09 -13.21 12.86
N VAL A 232 4.42 -14.37 13.00
CA VAL A 232 4.54 -15.50 12.07
C VAL A 232 4.11 -15.08 10.66
N LEU A 233 2.97 -14.41 10.52
CA LEU A 233 2.51 -13.86 9.25
C LEU A 233 3.53 -12.88 8.66
N GLY A 234 4.08 -11.98 9.48
CA GLY A 234 5.11 -11.03 9.08
C GLY A 234 6.37 -11.71 8.54
N LEU A 235 6.79 -12.82 9.16
CA LEU A 235 7.92 -13.62 8.67
C LEU A 235 7.64 -14.23 7.29
N VAL A 236 6.45 -14.81 7.10
CA VAL A 236 6.03 -15.38 5.81
C VAL A 236 5.96 -14.32 4.71
N ILE A 237 5.40 -13.15 5.00
CA ILE A 237 5.34 -12.02 4.05
C ILE A 237 6.75 -11.54 3.68
N ARG A 238 7.65 -11.38 4.67
CA ARG A 238 9.05 -10.99 4.40
C ARG A 238 9.78 -12.04 3.55
N LYS A 239 9.46 -13.32 3.72
CA LYS A 239 9.98 -14.40 2.87
C LYS A 239 9.44 -14.28 1.44
N HIS A 240 8.16 -13.99 1.24
CA HIS A 240 7.57 -13.74 -0.09
C HIS A 240 8.32 -12.65 -0.86
N TYR A 241 8.72 -11.57 -0.20
CA TYR A 241 9.48 -10.50 -0.84
C TYR A 241 10.88 -10.93 -1.33
N ARG A 242 11.47 -11.98 -0.77
CA ARG A 242 12.84 -12.42 -1.07
C ARG A 242 12.94 -13.71 -1.88
N THR A 243 11.91 -14.54 -1.86
CA THR A 243 11.90 -15.85 -2.54
C THR A 243 10.54 -16.07 -3.19
N ASP A 244 10.56 -16.67 -4.38
CA ASP A 244 9.34 -17.09 -5.06
C ASP A 244 8.84 -18.42 -4.48
N GLY A 245 7.82 -18.32 -3.63
CA GLY A 245 7.15 -19.47 -3.05
C GLY A 245 6.01 -20.03 -3.90
N GLY A 246 5.80 -19.50 -5.11
CA GLY A 246 4.72 -19.88 -6.00
C GLY A 246 3.40 -19.16 -5.71
N PRO A 247 2.31 -19.59 -6.39
CA PRO A 247 1.02 -18.93 -6.32
C PRO A 247 0.40 -18.91 -4.92
N ASP A 248 -0.18 -17.77 -4.53
CA ASP A 248 -0.85 -17.56 -3.23
C ASP A 248 0.05 -17.94 -2.03
N PHE A 249 1.37 -17.73 -2.17
CA PHE A 249 2.35 -18.26 -1.22
C PHE A 249 2.07 -17.85 0.23
N VAL A 250 1.73 -16.58 0.48
CA VAL A 250 1.55 -16.08 1.85
C VAL A 250 0.41 -16.79 2.54
N TRP A 251 -0.79 -16.80 1.93
CA TRP A 251 -1.97 -17.37 2.58
C TRP A 251 -1.99 -18.89 2.54
N SER A 252 -1.45 -19.53 1.49
CA SER A 252 -1.30 -20.99 1.47
C SER A 252 -0.36 -21.48 2.57
N THR A 253 0.78 -20.80 2.76
CA THR A 253 1.75 -21.11 3.83
C THR A 253 1.14 -20.88 5.21
N MET A 254 0.43 -19.78 5.43
CA MET A 254 -0.22 -19.51 6.72
C MET A 254 -1.33 -20.50 7.06
N ARG A 255 -2.13 -20.93 6.08
CA ARG A 255 -3.14 -21.99 6.28
C ARG A 255 -2.49 -23.31 6.65
N GLU A 256 -1.37 -23.67 6.02
CA GLU A 256 -0.66 -24.90 6.34
C GLU A 256 0.02 -24.84 7.72
N ILE A 257 0.64 -23.71 8.08
CA ILE A 257 1.17 -23.46 9.43
C ILE A 257 0.07 -23.64 10.49
N ALA A 258 -1.10 -23.02 10.28
CA ALA A 258 -2.23 -23.14 11.20
C ALA A 258 -2.78 -24.57 11.29
N ARG A 259 -2.83 -25.30 10.16
CA ARG A 259 -3.24 -26.71 10.17
C ARG A 259 -2.25 -27.57 10.97
N LEU A 260 -0.95 -27.30 10.85
CA LEU A 260 0.10 -28.02 11.54
C LEU A 260 0.25 -27.67 13.02
N SER A 261 -0.40 -26.60 13.48
CA SER A 261 -0.44 -26.25 14.91
C SER A 261 -1.40 -27.13 15.71
N ASP A 262 -2.30 -27.85 15.03
CA ASP A 262 -3.33 -28.68 15.66
C ASP A 262 -4.20 -27.91 16.67
N ASP A 263 -4.37 -26.60 16.46
CA ASP A 263 -5.20 -25.71 17.28
C ASP A 263 -6.30 -25.07 16.42
N GLU A 264 -7.55 -25.50 16.63
CA GLU A 264 -8.72 -25.02 15.89
C GLU A 264 -8.92 -23.50 16.00
N ARG A 265 -8.47 -22.86 17.10
CA ARG A 265 -8.56 -21.41 17.27
C ARG A 265 -7.62 -20.69 16.32
N ILE A 266 -6.41 -21.21 16.11
CA ILE A 266 -5.43 -20.66 15.18
C ILE A 266 -5.91 -20.83 13.73
N VAL A 267 -6.43 -22.02 13.38
CA VAL A 267 -7.04 -22.28 12.07
C VAL A 267 -8.17 -21.29 11.79
N LYS A 268 -9.07 -21.10 12.75
CA LYS A 268 -10.16 -20.13 12.64
C LYS A 268 -9.62 -18.70 12.49
N ARG A 269 -8.63 -18.30 13.29
CA ARG A 269 -8.08 -16.94 13.28
C ARG A 269 -7.39 -16.61 11.95
N VAL A 270 -6.58 -17.51 11.39
CA VAL A 270 -5.96 -17.33 10.06
C VAL A 270 -7.03 -17.25 8.97
N THR A 271 -8.05 -18.10 9.04
CA THR A 271 -9.16 -18.09 8.09
C THR A 271 -9.93 -16.78 8.13
N ASP A 272 -10.28 -16.30 9.33
CA ASP A 272 -10.98 -15.05 9.53
C ASP A 272 -10.14 -13.85 9.09
N LEU A 273 -8.83 -13.85 9.34
CA LEU A 273 -7.93 -12.80 8.87
C LEU A 273 -7.88 -12.73 7.34
N TYR A 274 -7.73 -13.87 6.66
CA TYR A 274 -7.79 -13.92 5.19
C TYR A 274 -9.12 -13.38 4.67
N ARG A 275 -10.25 -13.83 5.25
CA ARG A 275 -11.58 -13.34 4.86
C ARG A 275 -11.72 -11.83 5.07
N HIS A 276 -11.31 -11.34 6.24
CA HIS A 276 -11.37 -9.93 6.62
C HIS A 276 -10.60 -9.03 5.66
N THR A 277 -9.42 -9.49 5.23
CA THR A 277 -8.47 -8.69 4.42
C THR A 277 -8.68 -8.84 2.92
N ASN A 278 -9.24 -9.94 2.42
CA ASN A 278 -9.30 -10.21 0.97
C ASN A 278 -10.72 -10.37 0.42
N LEU A 279 -11.73 -10.67 1.26
CA LEU A 279 -13.07 -11.03 0.78
C LEU A 279 -14.17 -10.10 1.28
N GLN A 280 -14.20 -9.80 2.58
CA GLN A 280 -15.24 -8.98 3.20
C GLN A 280 -14.71 -8.44 4.54
N ARG A 281 -14.97 -7.17 4.89
CA ARG A 281 -14.70 -6.73 6.26
C ARG A 281 -15.69 -7.38 7.22
N ILE A 282 -15.18 -8.21 8.10
CA ILE A 282 -15.94 -8.77 9.23
C ILE A 282 -15.90 -7.72 10.35
N GLU A 283 -17.06 -7.16 10.73
CA GLU A 283 -17.16 -6.31 11.92
C GLU A 283 -16.73 -7.10 13.16
N LYS A 284 -15.87 -6.49 13.99
CA LYS A 284 -15.38 -7.08 15.25
C LYS A 284 -16.45 -7.03 16.33
#